data_AF-A0A4P5VB58-F1
#
_entry.id   AF-A0A4P5VB58-F1
#
_cell.length_a   1.000
_cell.length_b   1.000
_cell.length_c   1.000
_cell.angle_alpha   90.00
_cell.angle_beta   90.00
_cell.angle_gamma   90.00
#
_symmetry.space_group_name_H-M   'P 1'
#
loop_
_entity.id
_entity.type
_entity.pdbx_description
1 polymer ?
#
loop_
_entity_poly.entity_id
_entity_poly.type
_entity_poly.pdbx_seq_one_letter_code
_entity_poly.pdbx_strand_id
1 'polypeptide(L)' 'MAYSINTHDSWGVVNVGSFTTLEQAREAFRDLCADPWYRQDGTVKGAELLDTSNPSAPQRLDWCSFQ' A
#
# COMPACT_ATOMS: atom_id res chain seq x y z
N MET A 1 7.88 12.55 0.66
CA MET A 1 7.42 11.70 -0.45
C MET A 1 5.95 11.98 -0.66
N ALA A 2 5.47 11.92 -1.91
CA ALA A 2 4.11 12.33 -2.28
C ALA A 2 3.12 11.15 -2.34
N TYR A 3 3.64 9.92 -2.35
CA TYR A 3 2.83 8.71 -2.39
C TYR A 3 3.35 7.69 -1.38
N SER A 4 2.45 6.92 -0.80
CA SER A 4 2.77 5.93 0.23
C SER A 4 1.94 4.68 0.03
N ILE A 5 2.54 3.51 0.26
CA ILE A 5 1.82 2.24 0.30
C ILE A 5 1.78 1.78 1.74
N ASN A 6 0.57 1.46 2.22
CA ASN A 6 0.38 0.92 3.55
C ASN A 6 -0.25 -0.48 3.46
N THR A 7 0.25 -1.43 4.24
CA THR A 7 -0.41 -2.71 4.47
C THR A 7 -1.29 -2.64 5.70
N HIS A 8 -2.41 -3.35 5.65
CA HIS A 8 -3.37 -3.50 6.74
C HIS A 8 -3.27 -4.92 7.25
N ASP A 9 -2.85 -5.09 8.49
CA ASP A 9 -2.74 -6.38 9.15
C ASP A 9 -3.54 -6.38 10.46
N SER A 10 -3.53 -7.51 11.17
CA SER A 10 -4.30 -7.66 12.42
C SER A 10 -3.85 -6.73 13.56
N TRP A 11 -2.65 -6.14 13.46
CA TRP A 11 -2.06 -5.23 14.44
C TRP A 11 -2.23 -3.75 14.07
N GLY A 12 -2.58 -3.44 12.81
CA GLY A 12 -2.86 -2.09 12.37
C GLY A 12 -2.45 -1.81 10.93
N VAL A 13 -1.99 -0.57 10.70
CA VAL A 13 -1.58 -0.08 9.38
C VAL A 13 -0.08 0.18 9.41
N VAL A 14 0.67 -0.44 8.49
CA VAL A 14 2.12 -0.33 8.39
C VAL A 14 2.50 0.29 7.05
N ASN A 15 3.32 1.33 7.06
CA ASN A 15 3.88 1.88 5.82
C ASN A 15 4.99 0.93 5.31
N VAL A 16 4.79 0.37 4.12
CA VAL A 16 5.74 -0.56 3.48
C VAL A 16 6.58 0.11 2.39
N GLY A 17 6.19 1.30 1.96
CA GLY A 17 6.93 2.07 0.98
C GLY A 17 6.46 3.50 0.88
N SER A 18 7.39 4.39 0.53
CA SER A 18 7.11 5.79 0.24
C SER A 18 7.84 6.18 -1.05
N PHE A 19 7.13 6.87 -1.94
CA PHE A 19 7.55 7.11 -3.31
C PHE A 19 7.37 8.58 -3.68
N THR A 20 8.23 9.05 -4.59
CA THR A 20 8.19 10.42 -5.07
C THR A 20 7.21 10.60 -6.22
N THR A 21 7.02 9.57 -7.06
CA THR A 21 6.16 9.60 -8.24
C THR A 21 5.04 8.57 -8.15
N LEU A 22 3.88 8.88 -8.75
CA LEU A 22 2.73 7.98 -8.77
C LEU A 22 3.02 6.69 -9.55
N GLU A 23 3.79 6.78 -10.63
CA GLU A 23 4.14 5.62 -11.47
C GLU A 23 4.95 4.59 -10.69
N GLN A 24 6.00 5.03 -9.98
CA GLN A 24 6.77 4.14 -9.11
C GLN A 24 5.91 3.52 -8.00
N ALA A 25 5.02 4.32 -7.39
CA ALA A 25 4.14 3.83 -6.34
C ALA A 25 3.14 2.79 -6.87
N ARG A 26 2.59 3.00 -8.08
CA ARG A 26 1.68 2.06 -8.73
C ARG A 26 2.37 0.76 -9.13
N GLU A 27 3.59 0.83 -9.64
CA GLU A 27 4.37 -0.35 -10.00
C GLU A 27 4.67 -1.20 -8.76
N ALA A 28 5.20 -0.58 -7.71
CA ALA A 28 5.45 -1.27 -6.43
C ALA A 28 4.16 -1.81 -5.80
N PHE A 29 3.05 -1.08 -5.89
CA PHE A 29 1.75 -1.53 -5.39
C PHE A 29 1.24 -2.76 -6.15
N ARG A 30 1.38 -2.78 -7.48
CA ARG A 30 1.02 -3.93 -8.31
C ARG A 30 1.87 -5.15 -7.99
N ASP A 31 3.17 -4.97 -7.81
CA ASP A 31 4.09 -6.04 -7.47
C ASP A 31 3.72 -6.64 -6.11
N LEU A 32 3.50 -5.78 -5.10
CA LEU A 32 3.03 -6.18 -3.76
C LEU A 32 1.69 -6.93 -3.81
N CYS A 33 0.75 -6.51 -4.65
CA CYS A 33 -0.52 -7.18 -4.89
C CYS A 33 -0.41 -8.57 -5.53
N ALA A 34 0.62 -8.74 -6.36
CA ALA A 34 0.92 -10.00 -7.04
C ALA A 34 1.79 -10.93 -6.19
N ASP A 35 2.41 -10.40 -5.13
CA ASP A 35 3.33 -11.16 -4.29
C ASP A 35 2.59 -12.27 -3.53
N PRO A 36 2.97 -13.55 -3.75
CA PRO A 36 2.32 -14.69 -3.12
C PRO A 36 2.59 -14.79 -1.62
N TRP A 37 3.66 -14.17 -1.10
CA TRP A 37 3.99 -14.19 0.32
C TRP A 37 2.90 -13.49 1.14
N TYR A 38 2.43 -12.32 0.69
CA TYR A 38 1.35 -11.58 1.36
C TYR A 38 0.01 -12.30 1.31
N ARG A 39 -0.26 -13.11 0.27
CA ARG A 39 -1.46 -13.97 0.21
C ARG A 39 -1.35 -15.20 1.11
N GLN A 40 -0.17 -15.77 1.26
CA GLN A 40 0.03 -17.01 2.01
C GLN A 40 0.19 -16.78 3.51
N ASP A 41 0.78 -15.65 3.91
CA ASP A 41 1.03 -15.32 5.32
C ASP A 41 -0.29 -15.13 6.10
N GLY A 42 -1.34 -14.64 5.44
CA GLY A 42 -2.71 -14.55 6.00
C GLY A 42 -2.87 -13.55 7.16
N THR A 43 -1.79 -12.90 7.60
CA THR A 43 -1.86 -11.85 8.64
C THR A 43 -2.19 -10.48 8.05
N VAL A 44 -1.78 -10.24 6.80
CA VAL A 44 -2.04 -9.01 6.05
C VAL A 44 -3.34 -9.16 5.26
N LYS A 45 -4.30 -8.29 5.53
CA LYS A 45 -5.64 -8.28 4.91
C LYS A 45 -5.68 -7.55 3.58
N GLY A 46 -4.77 -6.60 3.38
CA GLY A 46 -4.71 -5.82 2.16
C GLY A 46 -3.64 -4.74 2.19
N ALA A 47 -3.48 -4.07 1.07
CA ALA A 47 -2.66 -2.88 0.93
C ALA A 47 -3.48 -1.74 0.32
N GLU A 48 -3.19 -0.52 0.76
CA GLU A 48 -3.70 0.72 0.17
C GLU A 48 -2.55 1.54 -0.42
N LEU A 49 -2.82 2.15 -1.57
CA LEU A 49 -1.98 3.20 -2.14
C LEU A 49 -2.60 4.56 -1.77
N LEU A 50 -1.78 5.43 -1.19
CA LEU A 50 -2.17 6.75 -0.72
C LEU A 50 -1.41 7.85 -1.48
N ASP A 51 -2.11 8.91 -1.87
CA ASP A 51 -1.53 10.21 -2.12
C ASP A 51 -1.34 10.93 -0.78
N THR A 52 -0.09 11.21 -0.46
CA THR A 52 0.34 11.92 0.74
C THR A 52 0.94 13.29 0.40
N SER A 53 0.70 13.80 -0.81
CA SER A 53 1.10 15.15 -1.25
C SER A 53 0.50 16.22 -0.34
N ASN A 54 -0.70 15.97 0.20
CA ASN A 54 -1.29 16.73 1.29
C ASN A 54 -1.31 15.88 2.58
N PRO A 55 -0.36 16.06 3.51
CA PRO A 55 -0.28 15.23 4.72
C PRO A 55 -1.44 15.48 5.70
N SER A 56 -2.15 16.60 5.59
CA SER A 56 -3.34 16.87 6.41
C SER A 56 -4.60 16.17 5.89
N ALA A 57 -4.57 15.65 4.67
CA ALA A 57 -5.69 14.96 4.04
C ALA A 57 -5.18 13.91 3.03
N PRO A 58 -4.54 12.82 3.49
CA PRO A 58 -4.09 11.76 2.60
C PRO A 58 -5.27 11.12 1.88
N GLN A 59 -5.14 10.90 0.58
CA GLN A 59 -6.22 10.34 -0.26
C GLN A 59 -5.87 8.93 -0.70
N ARG A 60 -6.78 7.98 -0.49
CA ARG A 60 -6.62 6.62 -1.03
C ARG A 60 -6.84 6.65 -2.54
N LEU A 61 -5.80 6.26 -3.26
CA LEU A 61 -5.82 6.12 -4.71
C LEU A 61 -6.24 4.72 -5.14
N ASP A 62 -5.83 3.68 -4.39
CA ASP A 62 -6.07 2.28 -4.76
C ASP A 62 -6.14 1.37 -3.53
N TRP A 63 -6.78 0.20 -3.69
CA TRP A 63 -6.93 -0.82 -2.66
C TRP A 63 -6.81 -2.22 -3.23
N CYS A 64 -6.07 -3.06 -2.51
CA CYS A 64 -5.78 -4.42 -2.88
C CYS A 64 -5.99 -5.34 -1.69
N SER A 65 -6.96 -6.24 -1.77
CA SER A 65 -7.21 -7.23 -0.73
C SER A 65 -6.37 -8.48 -0.99
N PHE A 66 -5.73 -8.97 0.07
CA PHE A 66 -5.14 -10.31 0.08
C PHE A 66 -6.20 -11.24 0.68
N GLN A 67 -6.80 -12.09 -0.16
CA GLN A 67 -7.80 -13.09 0.23
C GLN A 67 -7.12 -14.40 0.63
#